data_AF-A0A7L0D4W0-F1
#
_entry.id   AF-A0A7L0D4W0-F1
#
_cell.length_a   1.000
_cell.length_b   1.000
_cell.length_c   1.000
_cell.angle_alpha   90.00
_cell.angle_beta   90.00
_cell.angle_gamma   90.00
#
_symmetry.space_group_name_H-M   'P 1'
#
loop_
_entity.id
_entity.type
_entity.pdbx_description
1 polymer ?
#
loop_
_entity_poly.entity_id
_entity_poly.type
_entity_poly.pdbx_seq_one_letter_code
_entity_poly.pdbx_strand_id
1 'polypeptide(L)'
;RPCTSFPEARCPVPRVQNGRIVSPRAAYTHKDTITFECEPGYVLRGHSMVQCQLNDTWEPPVPVCEQGKSSHSAPKVHLPP
;
A
#
# COMPACT_ATOMS: atom_id res chain seq x y z
N ARG A 1 26.06 4.92 30.55
CA ARG A 1 24.70 5.41 30.21
C ARG A 1 24.40 4.85 28.84
N PRO A 2 23.44 3.93 28.66
CA PRO A 2 23.17 3.42 27.33
C PRO A 2 22.58 4.57 26.51
N CYS A 3 23.22 4.91 25.39
CA CYS A 3 22.65 5.84 24.43
C CYS A 3 21.53 5.12 23.66
N THR A 4 20.44 4.78 24.35
CA THR A 4 19.20 4.35 23.71
C THR A 4 18.52 5.58 23.13
N SER A 5 19.07 6.06 22.02
CA SER A 5 18.46 7.08 21.18
C SER A 5 18.64 6.65 19.73
N PHE A 6 18.14 5.46 19.41
CA PHE A 6 17.58 5.31 18.08
C PHE A 6 16.32 6.17 18.11
N PRO A 7 16.21 7.25 17.33
CA PRO A 7 14.90 7.82 17.08
C PRO A 7 14.10 6.67 16.46
N GLU A 8 13.18 6.10 17.22
CA GLU A 8 12.20 5.18 16.67
C GLU A 8 11.46 6.03 15.65
N ALA A 9 11.85 5.92 14.38
CA ALA A 9 11.12 6.59 13.32
C ALA A 9 9.74 5.96 13.31
N ARG A 10 8.74 6.72 13.72
CA ARG A 10 7.36 6.26 13.93
C ARG A 10 6.56 6.73 12.75
N CYS A 11 6.68 6.01 11.63
CA CYS A 11 5.93 6.36 10.45
C CYS A 11 4.42 6.32 10.73
N PRO A 12 3.67 7.36 10.35
CA PRO A 12 2.24 7.40 10.57
C PRO A 12 1.57 6.31 9.75
N VAL A 13 0.49 5.72 10.26
CA VAL A 13 -0.29 4.72 9.52
C VAL A 13 -0.84 5.36 8.23
N PRO A 14 -0.38 4.93 7.04
CA PRO A 14 -0.79 5.56 5.79
C PRO A 14 -2.24 5.18 5.46
N ARG A 15 -2.98 6.13 4.90
CA ARG A 15 -4.35 5.91 4.42
C ARG A 15 -4.31 5.80 2.90
N VAL A 16 -4.69 4.65 2.37
CA VAL A 16 -4.84 4.43 0.92
C VAL A 16 -6.33 4.50 0.56
N GLN A 17 -6.67 5.23 -0.50
CA GLN A 17 -8.04 5.27 -1.03
C GLN A 17 -8.27 4.09 -1.96
N ASN A 18 -9.47 3.48 -1.91
CA ASN A 18 -9.85 2.33 -2.76
C ASN A 18 -8.88 1.12 -2.62
N GLY A 19 -8.28 0.99 -1.44
CA GLY A 19 -7.39 -0.10 -1.09
C GLY A 19 -7.27 -0.24 0.43
N ARG A 20 -6.43 -1.17 0.85
CA ARG A 20 -6.16 -1.49 2.25
C ARG A 20 -4.70 -1.90 2.45
N ILE A 21 -4.25 -1.85 3.70
CA ILE A 21 -2.98 -2.45 4.11
C ILE A 21 -3.27 -3.93 4.41
N VAL A 22 -2.48 -4.85 3.84
CA VAL A 22 -2.66 -6.31 4.03
C VAL A 22 -2.48 -6.71 5.50
N SER A 23 -1.54 -6.06 6.19
CA SER A 23 -1.26 -6.29 7.61
C SER A 23 -1.07 -4.97 8.36
N PRO A 24 -2.18 -4.30 8.74
CA PRO A 24 -2.10 -3.04 9.47
C PRO A 24 -1.57 -3.27 10.89
N ARG A 25 -0.69 -2.40 11.35
CA ARG A 25 -0.15 -2.39 12.73
C ARG A 25 -0.50 -1.08 13.41
N ALA A 26 -0.48 -1.07 14.73
CA ALA A 26 -0.71 0.14 15.52
C ALA A 26 0.42 1.16 15.39
N ALA A 27 1.64 0.71 15.10
CA ALA A 27 2.82 1.55 14.89
C ALA A 27 3.79 0.85 13.94
N TYR A 28 4.56 1.67 13.20
CA TYR A 28 5.61 1.23 12.30
C TYR A 28 6.91 1.92 12.67
N THR A 29 8.00 1.17 12.66
CA THR A 29 9.35 1.60 13.00
C THR A 29 10.26 1.62 11.79
N HIS A 30 11.41 2.29 11.88
CA HIS A 30 12.39 2.28 10.79
C HIS A 30 12.70 0.86 10.28
N LYS A 31 12.73 0.69 8.96
CA LYS A 31 12.84 -0.58 8.22
C LYS A 31 11.60 -1.47 8.23
N ASP A 32 10.52 -1.10 8.93
CA ASP A 32 9.27 -1.81 8.77
C ASP A 32 8.72 -1.60 7.37
N THR A 33 8.27 -2.70 6.77
CA THR A 33 7.66 -2.72 5.45
C THR A 33 6.20 -3.07 5.57
N ILE A 34 5.38 -2.39 4.75
CA ILE A 34 3.95 -2.66 4.66
C ILE A 34 3.56 -2.89 3.21
N THR A 35 2.55 -3.73 3.03
CA THR A 35 2.01 -4.06 1.71
C THR A 35 0.60 -3.50 1.56
N PHE A 36 0.36 -2.86 0.43
CA PHE A 36 -0.92 -2.34 0.02
C PHE A 36 -1.58 -3.27 -0.98
N GLU A 37 -2.89 -3.38 -0.86
CA GLU A 37 -3.75 -4.16 -1.72
C GLU A 37 -4.93 -3.28 -2.13
N CYS A 38 -5.23 -3.22 -3.43
CA CYS A 38 -6.35 -2.45 -3.93
C CYS A 38 -7.65 -3.26 -3.89
N GLU A 39 -8.77 -2.56 -3.74
CA GLU A 39 -10.09 -3.18 -3.80
C GLU A 39 -10.36 -3.78 -5.19
N PRO A 40 -11.24 -4.78 -5.32
CA PRO A 40 -11.55 -5.41 -6.59
C PRO A 40 -12.00 -4.39 -7.64
N GLY A 41 -11.39 -4.41 -8.83
CA GLY A 41 -11.65 -3.43 -9.89
C GLY A 41 -10.75 -2.18 -9.84
N TYR A 42 -9.88 -2.06 -8.83
CA TYR A 42 -8.85 -1.04 -8.76
C TYR A 42 -7.47 -1.66 -9.03
N VAL A 43 -6.59 -0.87 -9.65
CA VAL A 43 -5.22 -1.26 -10.01
C VAL A 43 -4.26 -0.39 -9.21
N LEU A 44 -3.30 -1.05 -8.55
CA LEU A 44 -2.27 -0.37 -7.77
C LEU A 44 -1.29 0.35 -8.70
N ARG A 45 -1.17 1.66 -8.53
CA ARG A 45 -0.15 2.49 -9.17
C ARG A 45 0.96 2.84 -8.21
N GLY A 46 2.18 2.53 -8.62
CA GLY A 46 3.38 2.70 -7.81
C GLY A 46 3.83 1.39 -7.20
N HIS A 47 4.35 1.44 -5.97
CA HIS A 47 4.92 0.30 -5.30
C HIS A 47 3.90 -0.30 -4.33
N SER A 48 3.62 -1.60 -4.47
CA SER A 48 2.73 -2.31 -3.55
C SER A 48 3.32 -2.45 -2.15
N MET A 49 4.64 -2.28 -2.02
CA MET A 49 5.34 -2.33 -0.75
C MET A 49 6.12 -1.04 -0.52
N VAL A 50 6.01 -0.49 0.68
CA VAL A 50 6.76 0.71 1.11
C VAL A 50 7.47 0.42 2.43
N GLN A 51 8.56 1.13 2.67
CA GLN A 51 9.38 0.98 3.87
C GLN A 51 9.40 2.28 4.67
N CYS A 52 9.27 2.15 6.00
CA CYS A 52 9.41 3.26 6.92
C CYS A 52 10.88 3.69 7.01
N GLN A 53 11.14 4.96 6.69
CA GLN A 53 12.46 5.57 6.74
C GLN A 53 12.72 6.21 8.10
N LEU A 54 13.99 6.49 8.38
CA LEU A 54 14.44 7.20 9.58
C LEU A 54 13.88 8.63 9.69
N ASN A 55 13.37 9.19 8.59
CA ASN A 55 12.81 10.55 8.51
C ASN A 55 11.28 10.57 8.73
N ASP A 56 10.72 9.52 9.34
CA ASP A 56 9.28 9.35 9.58
C ASP A 56 8.43 9.36 8.28
N THR A 57 9.07 9.04 7.16
CA THR A 57 8.47 9.00 5.82
C THR A 57 8.38 7.58 5.28
N TRP A 58 7.39 7.35 4.42
CA TRP A 58 7.26 6.11 3.67
C TRP A 58 7.98 6.24 2.33
N GLU A 59 8.94 5.36 2.09
CA GLU A 59 9.65 5.28 0.81
C GLU A 59 9.70 3.85 0.28
N PRO A 60 9.37 3.64 -1.01
CA PRO A 60 8.78 4.62 -1.96
C PRO A 60 7.43 5.21 -1.49
N PRO A 61 6.95 6.32 -2.08
CA PRO A 61 5.72 6.97 -1.65
C PRO A 61 4.50 6.02 -1.71
N VAL A 62 3.53 6.25 -0.82
CA VAL A 62 2.30 5.46 -0.70
C VAL A 62 1.61 5.34 -2.06
N PRO A 63 1.29 4.12 -2.53
CA PRO A 63 0.69 3.90 -3.84
C PRO A 63 -0.76 4.40 -3.89
N VAL A 64 -1.24 4.60 -5.11
CA VAL A 64 -2.64 5.00 -5.36
C VAL A 64 -3.36 3.86 -6.04
N CYS A 65 -4.53 3.50 -5.54
CA CYS A 65 -5.42 2.57 -6.22
C CYS A 65 -6.28 3.35 -7.21
N GLU A 66 -5.88 3.32 -8.48
CA GLU A 66 -6.67 3.89 -9.56
C GLU A 66 -7.74 2.89 -9.96
N GLN A 67 -8.90 3.37 -10.43
CA GLN A 67 -9.89 2.47 -10.98
C GLN A 67 -9.26 1.80 -12.19
N GLY A 68 -8.97 0.51 -12.05
CA GLY A 68 -8.65 -0.31 -13.20
C GLY A 68 -9.84 -0.14 -14.10
N LYS A 69 -9.62 0.15 -15.38
CA LYS A 69 -10.67 -0.01 -16.36
C LYS A 69 -10.99 -1.50 -16.34
N SER A 70 -11.86 -1.92 -15.41
CA SER A 70 -12.71 -3.06 -15.58
C SER A 70 -13.46 -2.71 -16.84
N SER A 71 -12.91 -3.21 -17.93
CA SER A 71 -13.62 -3.38 -19.15
C SER A 71 -14.83 -4.21 -18.75
N HIS A 72 -15.92 -3.52 -18.37
CA HIS A 72 -17.27 -3.93 -18.72
C HIS A 72 -17.45 -3.86 -20.26
N SER A 73 -16.45 -4.38 -20.98
CA SER A 73 -16.39 -4.85 -22.35
C SER A 73 -15.46 -6.07 -22.34
N ALA A 74 -15.62 -6.97 -21.37
CA ALA A 74 -15.57 -8.38 -21.71
C ALA A 74 -17.00 -8.72 -22.19
N PRO A 75 -17.28 -8.66 -23.51
CA PRO A 75 -18.57 -9.10 -24.01
C PRO A 75 -18.78 -10.54 -23.54
N LYS A 76 -19.94 -10.79 -22.94
CA LYS A 76 -20.43 -12.13 -22.59
C LYS A 76 -20.13 -13.10 -23.73
N VAL A 77 -19.48 -14.20 -23.40
CA VAL A 77 -19.35 -15.39 -24.24
C VAL A 77 -20.74 -15.82 -24.70
N HIS A 78 -20.99 -15.74 -26.00
CA HIS A 78 -22.01 -16.54 -26.66
C HIS A 78 -21.33 -17.21 -27.86
N LEU A 79 -20.88 -18.44 -27.68
CA LEU A 79 -20.48 -19.29 -28.80
C LEU A 79 -21.39 -20.52 -28.81
N PRO A 80 -22.44 -20.49 -29.65
CA PRO A 80 -23.04 -21.67 -30.25
C PRO A 80 -22.75 -21.71 -31.77
N PRO A 81 -23.07 -22.82 -32.46
CA PRO A 81 -23.43 -24.15 -31.97
C PRO A 81 -22.27 -25.15 -31.92
#